data_AF-A0A075JDH7-F1
#
_entry.id   AF-A0A075JDH7-F1
#
_cell.length_a   1.000
_cell.length_b   1.000
_cell.length_c   1.000
_cell.angle_alpha   90.00
_cell.angle_beta   90.00
_cell.angle_gamma   90.00
#
_symmetry.space_group_name_H-M   'P 1'
#
loop_
_entity.id
_entity.type
_entity.pdbx_description
1 polymer ?
#
loop_
_entity_poly.entity_id
_entity_poly.type
_entity_poly.pdbx_seq_one_letter_code
_entity_poly.pdbx_strand_id
1 'polypeptide(L)'
;MSDKCPEYVERLYAYIDGELTAEQYEEIKAHLLDCPPCLTEYERDMLLKKLIKRACACEQAPEQLRSSILTRITYERTEVRYEA
;
A
#
# COMPACT_ATOMS: atom_id res chain seq x y z
N MET A 1 -27.40 -2.12 11.17
CA MET A 1 -26.59 -1.19 11.99
C MET A 1 -25.14 -1.52 11.69
N SER A 2 -24.40 -0.55 11.16
CA SER A 2 -23.07 -0.78 10.62
C SER A 2 -22.04 -0.74 11.75
N ASP A 3 -21.59 -1.91 12.22
CA ASP A 3 -20.43 -2.05 13.12
C ASP A 3 -19.12 -1.74 12.36
N LYS A 4 -18.98 -0.49 11.89
CA LYS A 4 -17.74 0.01 11.29
C LYS A 4 -17.09 0.94 12.29
N CYS A 5 -15.80 0.75 12.50
CA CYS A 5 -14.99 1.64 13.33
C CYS A 5 -14.64 2.89 12.49
N PRO A 6 -15.29 4.05 12.70
CA PRO A 6 -15.22 5.17 11.77
C PRO A 6 -13.80 5.71 11.60
N GLU A 7 -13.02 5.68 12.68
CA GLU A 7 -11.61 6.10 12.73
C GLU A 7 -10.69 5.24 11.84
N TYR A 8 -11.08 3.99 11.54
CA TYR A 8 -10.29 3.08 10.73
C TYR A 8 -10.66 3.14 9.25
N VAL A 9 -11.88 3.57 8.90
CA VAL A 9 -12.33 3.65 7.50
C VAL A 9 -11.51 4.67 6.71
N GLU A 10 -11.21 5.84 7.29
CA GLU A 10 -10.38 6.85 6.64
C GLU A 10 -8.93 6.39 6.48
N ARG A 11 -8.38 5.70 7.50
CA ARG A 11 -7.00 5.19 7.48
C ARG A 11 -6.85 3.92 6.61
N LEU A 12 -7.94 3.26 6.25
CA LEU A 12 -7.92 2.02 5.46
C LEU A 12 -7.41 2.23 4.04
N TYR A 13 -7.75 3.36 3.41
CA TYR A 13 -7.24 3.69 2.08
C TYR A 13 -5.72 3.89 2.09
N ALA A 14 -5.22 4.68 3.04
CA ALA A 14 -3.77 4.85 3.24
C ALA A 14 -3.06 3.52 3.52
N TYR A 15 -3.70 2.60 4.27
CA TYR A 15 -3.19 1.24 4.47
C TYR A 15 -3.14 0.42 3.17
N ILE A 16 -4.19 0.48 2.35
CA ILE A 16 -4.27 -0.20 1.05
C ILE A 16 -3.25 0.35 0.04
N ASP A 17 -2.98 1.66 0.09
CA ASP A 17 -2.03 2.35 -0.78
C ASP A 17 -0.58 2.27 -0.29
N GLY A 18 -0.37 1.89 0.98
CA GLY A 18 0.97 1.77 1.58
C GLY A 18 1.57 3.12 1.98
N GLU A 19 0.72 4.10 2.29
CA GLU A 19 1.11 5.49 2.60
C GLU A 19 1.31 5.75 4.10
N LEU A 20 1.21 4.71 4.92
CA LEU A 20 1.31 4.79 6.37
C LEU A 20 2.74 4.63 6.87
N THR A 21 3.03 5.17 8.06
CA THR A 21 4.26 4.84 8.77
C THR A 21 4.23 3.38 9.24
N ALA A 22 5.39 2.84 9.63
CA ALA A 22 5.50 1.47 10.11
C ALA A 22 4.62 1.22 11.35
N GLU A 23 4.55 2.19 12.27
CA GLU A 23 3.73 2.11 13.48
C GLU A 23 2.24 2.07 13.12
N GLN A 24 1.79 2.98 12.25
CA GLN A 24 0.41 3.06 11.81
C GLN A 24 -0.03 1.82 11.03
N TYR A 25 0.88 1.21 10.27
CA TYR A 25 0.64 -0.03 9.56
C TYR A 25 0.34 -1.18 10.54
N GLU A 26 1.16 -1.36 11.57
CA GLU A 26 0.94 -2.42 12.57
C GLU A 26 -0.32 -2.17 13.42
N GLU A 27 -0.66 -0.91 13.73
CA GLU A 27 -1.94 -0.57 14.40
C GLU A 27 -3.15 -1.08 13.61
N ILE A 28 -3.23 -0.75 12.31
CA ILE A 28 -4.37 -1.13 11.47
C ILE A 28 -4.38 -2.64 11.23
N LYS A 29 -3.21 -3.23 11.02
CA LYS A 29 -3.09 -4.68 10.87
C LYS A 29 -3.60 -5.43 12.10
N ALA A 30 -3.26 -4.98 13.31
CA ALA A 30 -3.81 -5.54 14.54
C ALA A 30 -5.34 -5.40 14.59
N HIS A 31 -5.86 -4.20 14.26
CA HIS A 31 -7.31 -3.98 14.19
C HIS A 31 -8.01 -4.93 13.20
N LEU A 32 -7.45 -5.14 12.00
CA LEU A 32 -8.04 -6.04 11.00
C LEU A 32 -8.05 -7.51 11.44
N LEU A 33 -7.14 -7.93 12.34
CA LEU A 33 -7.15 -9.28 12.91
C LEU A 33 -8.28 -9.47 13.93
N ASP A 34 -8.60 -8.44 14.70
CA ASP A 34 -9.59 -8.51 15.78
C ASP A 34 -10.98 -8.01 15.37
N CYS A 35 -11.13 -7.42 14.17
CA CYS A 35 -12.36 -6.80 13.70
C CYS A 35 -12.81 -7.36 12.33
N PRO A 36 -13.59 -8.45 12.32
CA PRO A 36 -14.17 -9.04 11.10
C PRO A 36 -14.94 -8.07 10.18
N PRO A 37 -15.73 -7.10 10.68
CA PRO A 37 -16.44 -6.19 9.77
C PRO A 37 -15.47 -5.25 9.03
N CYS A 38 -14.42 -4.74 9.68
CA CYS A 38 -13.41 -3.93 9.02
C CYS A 38 -12.56 -4.75 8.03
N LEU A 39 -12.26 -6.02 8.36
CA LEU A 39 -11.60 -6.94 7.43
C LEU A 39 -12.43 -7.16 6.15
N THR A 40 -13.74 -7.32 6.28
CA THR A 40 -14.65 -7.48 5.13
C THR A 40 -14.64 -6.24 4.22
N GLU A 41 -14.59 -5.04 4.79
CA GLU A 41 -14.49 -3.79 4.03
C GLU A 41 -13.14 -3.66 3.32
N TYR A 42 -12.05 -3.99 4.03
CA TYR A 42 -10.71 -4.06 3.44
C TYR A 42 -10.65 -4.99 2.22
N GLU A 43 -11.21 -6.20 2.36
CA GLU A 43 -11.25 -7.17 1.26
C GLU A 43 -12.04 -6.64 0.06
N ARG A 44 -13.20 -6.01 0.31
CA ARG A 44 -14.00 -5.38 -0.75
C ARG A 44 -13.20 -4.30 -1.49
N ASP A 45 -12.55 -3.41 -0.76
CA ASP A 45 -11.84 -2.29 -1.36
C ASP A 45 -10.57 -2.76 -2.09
N MET A 46 -9.89 -3.80 -1.58
CA MET A 46 -8.83 -4.49 -2.29
C MET A 46 -9.29 -5.16 -3.59
N LEU A 47 -10.47 -5.78 -3.60
CA LEU A 47 -11.06 -6.34 -4.82
C LEU A 47 -11.37 -5.25 -5.84
N LEU A 48 -11.92 -4.11 -5.40
CA LEU A 48 -12.18 -2.96 -6.25
C LEU A 48 -10.88 -2.41 -6.85
N LYS A 49 -9.83 -2.19 -6.03
CA LYS A 49 -8.52 -1.74 -6.51
C LYS A 49 -7.91 -2.69 -7.55
N LYS A 50 -8.02 -4.00 -7.34
CA LYS A 50 -7.58 -5.02 -8.32
C LYS A 50 -8.37 -4.94 -9.63
N LEU A 51 -9.68 -4.76 -9.56
CA LEU A 51 -10.54 -4.60 -10.74
C LEU A 51 -10.14 -3.37 -11.56
N ILE A 52 -9.99 -2.22 -10.90
CA ILE A 52 -9.56 -0.97 -11.53
C ILE A 52 -8.20 -1.15 -12.20
N LYS A 53 -7.22 -1.72 -11.48
CA LYS A 53 -5.88 -1.99 -12.03
C LYS A 53 -5.94 -2.85 -13.29
N ARG A 54 -6.81 -3.86 -13.33
CA ARG A 54 -7.00 -4.71 -14.52
C ARG A 54 -7.62 -3.93 -15.68
N ALA A 55 -8.62 -3.09 -15.41
CA ALA A 55 -9.28 -2.29 -16.43
C ALA A 55 -8.36 -1.21 -17.01
N CYS A 56 -7.47 -0.65 -16.19
CA CYS A 56 -6.52 0.40 -16.58
C CYS A 56 -5.16 -0.15 -17.07
N ALA A 57 -5.02 -1.45 -17.29
CA ALA A 57 -3.75 -2.08 -17.68
C ALA A 57 -3.29 -1.77 -19.13
N CYS A 58 -3.98 -0.89 -19.85
CA CYS A 58 -3.66 -0.51 -21.22
C CYS A 58 -2.44 0.42 -21.34
N GLU A 59 -2.06 1.12 -20.27
CA GLU A 59 -0.94 2.05 -20.27
C GLU A 59 0.26 1.46 -19.53
N GLN A 60 1.34 1.18 -20.28
CA GLN A 60 2.62 0.80 -19.69
C GLN A 60 3.52 2.02 -19.56
N ALA A 61 4.26 2.09 -18.44
CA ALA A 61 5.26 3.12 -18.25
C ALA A 61 6.33 3.03 -19.37
N PRO A 62 6.78 4.16 -19.94
CA PRO A 62 7.85 4.16 -20.94
C PRO A 62 9.10 3.43 -20.42
N GLU A 63 9.69 2.58 -21.26
CA GLU A 63 10.83 1.73 -20.89
C GLU A 63 12.02 2.53 -20.35
N GLN A 64 12.26 3.72 -20.92
CA GLN A 64 13.30 4.64 -20.47
C GLN A 64 13.07 5.11 -19.03
N LEU A 65 11.84 5.46 -18.68
CA LEU A 65 11.48 5.88 -17.33
C LEU A 65 11.68 4.73 -16.33
N ARG A 66 11.21 3.54 -16.69
CA ARG A 66 11.40 2.32 -15.88
C ARG A 66 12.88 2.04 -15.64
N SER A 67 13.69 2.08 -16.69
CA SER A 67 15.14 1.81 -16.61
C SER A 67 15.86 2.85 -15.74
N SER A 68 15.49 4.13 -15.88
CA SER A 68 16.04 5.23 -15.05
C SER A 68 15.73 5.04 -13.56
N ILE A 69 14.48 4.70 -13.23
CA ILE A 69 14.05 4.44 -11.85
C ILE A 69 14.83 3.26 -11.25
N LEU A 70 14.88 2.12 -11.95
CA LEU A 70 15.58 0.92 -11.46
C LEU A 70 17.08 1.16 -11.25
N THR A 71 17.71 1.92 -12.14
CA THR A 71 19.13 2.28 -12.01
C THR A 71 19.37 3.09 -10.74
N ARG A 72 18.55 4.10 -10.46
CA ARG A 72 18.68 4.94 -9.26
C ARG A 72 18.47 4.16 -7.96
N ILE A 73 17.41 3.35 -7.90
CA ILE A 73 17.12 2.49 -6.74
C ILE A 73 18.28 1.52 -6.46
N THR A 74 18.90 0.99 -7.51
CA THR A 74 20.04 0.06 -7.36
C THR A 74 21.31 0.77 -6.86
N TYR A 75 21.57 1.98 -7.35
CA TYR A 75 22.73 2.78 -6.94
C TYR A 75 22.64 3.23 -5.47
N GLU A 76 21.48 3.74 -5.04
CA GLU A 76 21.26 4.15 -3.64
C GLU A 76 21.48 3.00 -2.65
N ARG A 77 21.19 1.75 -3.04
CA ARG A 77 21.45 0.57 -2.22
C ARG A 77 22.94 0.23 -2.05
N THR A 78 23.82 0.84 -2.85
CA THR A 78 25.26 0.51 -2.92
C THR A 78 26.16 1.59 -2.30
N GLU A 79 25.61 2.66 -1.72
CA GLU A 79 26.42 3.58 -0.91
C GLU A 79 26.91 2.89 0.37
N VAL A 80 28.14 2.39 0.31
CA VAL A 80 28.88 1.80 1.43
C VAL A 80 29.17 2.92 2.44
N ARG A 81 28.56 2.83 3.63
CA ARG A 81 29.00 3.62 4.79
C ARG A 81 30.40 3.17 5.18
N TYR A 82 31.39 4.02 4.98
CA TYR A 82 32.67 3.88 5.67
C TYR A 82 32.48 4.44 7.08
N GLU A 83 32.45 3.57 8.08
CA GLU A 83 32.63 3.99 9.48
C GLU A 83 34.13 4.18 9.72
N ALA A 84 34.50 5.34 10.30
CA ALA A 84 35.85 5.68 10.73
C ALA A 84 36.01 5.38 12.23
#